data_AF-A0A963GME2-F1
#
_entry.id   AF-A0A963GME2-F1
#
_cell.length_a   1.000
_cell.length_b   1.000
_cell.length_c   1.000
_cell.angle_alpha   90.00
_cell.angle_beta   90.00
_cell.angle_gamma   90.00
#
_symmetry.space_group_name_H-M   'P 1'
#
loop_
_entity.id
_entity.type
_entity.pdbx_description
1 polymer ?
#
loop_
_entity_poly.entity_id
_entity_poly.type
_entity_poly.pdbx_seq_one_letter_code
_entity_poly.pdbx_strand_id
1 'polypeptide(L)' 'MSVGTWRRKRSLTTPDAGSDRRHFQVTHPFHPLTGQWLEVQAWRYGLPQDRVFFLDPQGRETSIPLAFTALAKRR' A
#
# COMPACT_ATOMS: atom_id res chain seq x y z
N MET A 1 30.16 -5.97 6.07
CA MET A 1 29.15 -4.92 5.81
C MET A 1 28.29 -5.44 4.67
N SER A 2 27.31 -6.29 4.97
CA SER A 2 26.63 -7.08 3.94
C SER A 2 25.43 -6.33 3.39
N VAL A 3 25.51 -5.93 2.12
CA VAL A 3 24.40 -5.41 1.33
C VAL A 3 23.44 -6.56 1.02
N GLY A 4 22.29 -6.59 1.69
CA GLY A 4 21.25 -7.59 1.46
C GLY A 4 20.57 -7.35 0.12
N THR A 5 20.94 -8.11 -0.90
CA THR A 5 20.24 -8.14 -2.19
C THR A 5 18.87 -8.78 -2.00
N TRP A 6 17.81 -7.97 -1.97
CA TRP A 6 16.46 -8.51 -1.89
C TRP A 6 16.02 -9.06 -3.25
N ARG A 7 16.13 -10.38 -3.38
CA ARG A 7 15.45 -11.20 -4.39
C ARG A 7 13.95 -10.90 -4.30
N ARG A 8 13.42 -10.13 -5.24
CA ARG A 8 11.99 -9.88 -5.38
C ARG A 8 11.33 -11.22 -5.74
N LYS A 9 10.81 -11.95 -4.75
CA LYS A 9 9.89 -13.05 -5.03
C LYS A 9 8.67 -12.43 -5.70
N ARG A 10 8.40 -12.89 -6.92
CA ARG A 10 7.19 -12.56 -7.67
C ARG A 10 6.03 -13.16 -6.89
N SER A 11 5.40 -12.39 -6.01
CA SER A 11 4.13 -12.76 -5.39
C SER A 11 3.08 -12.69 -6.48
N LEU A 12 2.86 -13.81 -7.16
CA LEU A 12 1.69 -14.01 -7.99
C LEU A 12 0.54 -14.33 -7.05
N THR A 13 -0.02 -13.30 -6.40
CA THR A 13 -1.34 -13.43 -5.78
C THR A 13 -2.33 -13.49 -6.94
N THR A 14 -2.88 -14.68 -7.17
CA THR A 14 -3.93 -14.95 -8.15
C THR A 14 -4.85 -13.74 -8.30
N PRO A 15 -4.92 -13.09 -9.48
CA PRO A 15 -5.89 -12.04 -9.70
C PRO A 15 -7.25 -12.74 -9.79
N ASP A 16 -7.99 -12.72 -8.69
CA ASP A 16 -9.42 -12.98 -8.74
C ASP A 16 -10.02 -11.95 -9.71
N ALA A 17 -10.54 -12.48 -10.81
CA ALA A 17 -11.02 -11.73 -11.96
C ALA A 17 -12.23 -10.89 -11.55
N GLY A 18 -12.01 -9.62 -11.18
CA GLY A 18 -13.11 -8.66 -11.05
C GLY A 18 -12.85 -7.44 -10.18
N SER A 19 -11.84 -7.45 -9.30
CA SER A 19 -11.47 -6.23 -8.56
C SER A 19 -10.33 -5.51 -9.26
N ASP A 20 -10.61 -4.29 -9.74
CA ASP A 20 -9.61 -3.27 -10.09
C ASP A 20 -8.73 -3.02 -8.85
N ARG A 21 -7.74 -3.89 -8.64
CA ARG A 21 -6.79 -3.84 -7.51
C ARG A 21 -5.90 -2.62 -7.71
N ARG A 22 -6.38 -1.47 -7.22
CA ARG A 22 -5.66 -0.21 -7.26
C ARG A 22 -4.41 -0.34 -6.43
N HIS A 23 -3.27 0.08 -6.99
CA HIS A 23 -2.01 0.14 -6.28
C HIS A 23 -1.72 1.60 -5.90
N PHE A 24 -1.02 1.81 -4.79
CA PHE A 24 -0.59 3.13 -4.36
C PHE A 24 0.83 3.14 -3.83
N GLN A 25 1.52 4.26 -4.02
CA GLN A 25 2.83 4.48 -3.43
C GLN A 25 2.69 5.25 -2.11
N VAL A 26 3.41 4.82 -1.07
CA VAL A 26 3.57 5.63 0.15
C VAL A 26 4.58 6.74 -0.13
N THR A 27 4.18 7.99 0.08
CA THR A 27 4.99 9.18 -0.24
C THR A 27 5.42 9.97 0.98
N HIS A 28 4.86 9.68 2.16
CA HIS A 28 5.21 10.39 3.38
C HIS A 28 6.64 10.05 3.84
N PRO A 29 7.53 11.02 4.12
CA PRO A 29 8.96 10.77 4.35
C PRO A 29 9.29 10.07 5.67
N PHE A 30 8.40 10.11 6.67
CA PHE A 30 8.61 9.49 7.98
C PHE A 30 7.93 8.12 8.12
N HIS A 31 7.48 7.49 7.03
CA HIS A 31 6.83 6.19 7.09
C HIS A 31 7.85 5.07 6.80
N PRO A 32 7.85 3.94 7.53
CA PRO A 32 8.77 2.83 7.23
C PRO A 32 8.54 2.23 5.82
N LEU A 33 7.35 2.44 5.25
CA LEU A 33 7.00 1.98 3.90
C LEU A 33 7.18 3.04 2.80
N THR A 34 7.81 4.19 3.07
CA THR A 34 8.06 5.23 2.06
C THR A 34 8.68 4.68 0.79
N GLY A 35 8.13 5.08 -0.36
CA GLY A 35 8.56 4.65 -1.69
C GLY A 35 8.02 3.29 -2.13
N GLN A 36 7.40 2.52 -1.25
CA GLN A 36 6.84 1.20 -1.58
C GLN A 36 5.47 1.31 -2.25
N TRP A 37 5.23 0.41 -3.21
CA TRP A 37 3.95 0.23 -3.88
C TRP A 37 3.16 -0.87 -3.17
N LEU A 38 1.94 -0.54 -2.76
CA LEU A 38 1.05 -1.41 -1.98
C LEU A 38 -0.28 -1.55 -2.71
N GLU A 39 -0.94 -2.68 -2.53
CA GLU A 39 -2.26 -2.96 -3.08
C GLU A 39 -3.34 -2.43 -2.12
N VAL A 40 -4.31 -1.68 -2.65
CA VAL A 40 -5.49 -1.27 -1.90
C VAL A 40 -6.39 -2.50 -1.69
N GLN A 41 -6.62 -2.85 -0.43
CA GLN A 41 -7.55 -3.91 -0.06
C GLN A 41 -8.97 -3.33 0.08
N ALA A 42 -9.09 -2.17 0.74
CA ALA A 42 -10.35 -1.45 0.87
C ALA A 42 -10.13 0.06 1.04
N TRP A 43 -11.12 0.84 0.61
CA TRP A 43 -11.26 2.25 0.95
C TRP A 43 -12.44 2.42 1.90
N ARG A 44 -12.20 3.05 3.05
CA ARG A 44 -13.28 3.44 3.97
C ARG A 44 -13.36 4.96 4.04
N TYR A 45 -14.47 5.46 3.55
CA TYR A 45 -14.84 6.87 3.60
C TYR A 45 -15.67 7.16 4.86
N GLY A 46 -15.67 8.41 5.34
CA GLY A 46 -16.44 8.83 6.52
C GLY A 46 -15.70 8.75 7.85
N LEU A 47 -14.42 8.37 7.83
CA LEU A 47 -13.51 8.59 8.96
C LEU A 47 -13.09 10.08 9.00
N PRO A 48 -12.68 10.61 10.17
CA PRO A 48 -12.18 11.99 10.27
C PRO A 48 -10.96 12.25 9.38
N GLN A 49 -10.30 11.19 8.90
CA GLN A 49 -9.26 11.25 7.89
C GLN A 49 -9.46 10.09 6.92
N ASP A 50 -9.53 10.39 5.63
CA ASP A 50 -9.58 9.37 4.57
C ASP A 50 -8.39 8.41 4.73
N ARG A 51 -8.68 7.11 4.73
CA ARG A 51 -7.69 6.06 4.97
C ARG A 51 -7.75 4.99 3.89
N VAL A 52 -6.57 4.49 3.56
CA VAL A 52 -6.37 3.38 2.63
C VAL A 52 -5.99 2.15 3.43
N PHE A 53 -6.72 1.06 3.26
CA PHE A 53 -6.45 -0.22 3.90
C PHE A 53 -5.64 -1.09 2.94
N PHE A 54 -4.61 -1.75 3.45
CA PHE A 54 -3.69 -2.61 2.71
C PHE A 54 -3.20 -3.75 3.61
N LEU A 55 -2.67 -4.81 2.99
CA LEU A 55 -2.01 -5.88 3.72
C LEU A 55 -0.52 -5.56 3.88
N ASP A 56 -0.01 -5.66 5.10
CA ASP A 56 1.43 -5.60 5.33
C ASP A 56 2.13 -6.88 4.79
N PRO A 57 3.48 -6.89 4.69
CA PRO A 57 4.24 -8.08 4.31
C PRO A 57 3.95 -9.34 5.13
N GLN A 58 3.45 -9.21 6.36
CA GLN A 58 3.04 -10.32 7.24
C GLN A 58 1.58 -10.75 7.01
N GLY A 59 0.88 -10.15 6.05
CA GLY A 59 -0.52 -10.43 5.72
C GLY A 59 -1.52 -9.83 6.68
N ARG A 60 -1.14 -8.85 7.51
CA ARG A 60 -2.06 -8.17 8.43
C ARG A 60 -2.70 -6.97 7.74
N GLU A 61 -4.00 -6.83 7.90
CA GLU A 61 -4.71 -5.63 7.46
C GLU A 61 -4.28 -4.43 8.31
N THR A 62 -3.77 -3.42 7.64
CA THR A 62 -3.35 -2.16 8.23
C THR A 62 -3.87 -0.99 7.40
N SER A 63 -3.85 0.20 7.97
CA SER A 63 -4.34 1.40 7.31
C SER A 63 -3.33 2.54 7.37
N ILE A 64 -3.27 3.33 6.30
CA ILE A 64 -2.46 4.54 6.23
C ILE A 64 -3.35 5.73 5.81
N PRO A 65 -3.11 6.94 6.33
CA PRO A 65 -3.78 8.13 5.84
C PRO A 65 -3.63 8.29 4.32
N LEU A 66 -4.72 8.62 3.63
CA LEU A 66 -4.69 8.89 2.19
C LEU A 66 -3.65 9.97 1.86
N ALA A 67 -3.56 10.99 2.71
CA ALA A 67 -2.58 12.09 2.62
C ALA A 67 -1.11 11.62 2.56
N PHE A 68 -0.81 10.42 3.07
CA PHE A 68 0.55 9.87 3.05
C PHE A 68 0.84 9.05 1.79
N THR A 69 -0.14 8.94 0.89
CA THR A 69 -0.06 8.12 -0.32
C THR A 69 -0.12 9.00 -1.57
N ALA A 70 0.41 8.50 -2.68
CA ALA A 70 0.31 9.17 -3.97
C ALA A 70 -1.15 9.36 -4.45
N LEU A 71 -2.10 8.61 -3.87
CA LEU A 71 -3.53 8.76 -4.15
C LEU A 71 -4.06 10.13 -3.71
N ALA A 72 -3.49 10.76 -2.68
CA ALA A 72 -3.88 12.12 -2.30
C ALA A 72 -3.51 13.18 -3.34
N LYS A 73 -2.53 12.91 -4.22
CA LYS A 73 -2.10 13.83 -5.27
C LYS A 73 -2.94 13.76 -6.55
N ARG A 74 -3.80 12.74 -6.68
CA ARG A 74 -4.80 12.65 -7.76
C ARG A 74 -6.11 13.31 -7.28
N ARG A 75 -6.13 14.63 -7.23
CA ARG A 75 -7.37 15.42 -7.18
C ARG A 75 -7.33 16.45 -8.30
#